data_AF-M8AMY3-F1
#
_entry.id   AF-M8AMY3-F1
#
_cell.length_a   1.000
_cell.length_b   1.000
_cell.length_c   1.000
_cell.angle_alpha   90.00
_cell.angle_beta   90.00
_cell.angle_gamma   90.00
#
_symmetry.space_group_name_H-M   'P 1'
#
loop_
_entity.id
_entity.type
_entity.pdbx_description
1 polymer ?
#
loop_
_entity_poly.entity_id
_entity_poly.type
_entity_poly.pdbx_seq_one_letter_code
_entity_poly.pdbx_strand_id
1 'polypeptide(L)'
;MDKSPHSYLAFDGAEDFAREQGLEVVDNSYFITEENVGMLKLAKEANSILFDYRIPLAGADTCSAQAAAGGGHGSNGMSVDFCVKERLDEGFAGLIAVSGTGEVAYGFNCTGMFRGCATEDGFMEVGIWE
;
A
#
# COMPACT_ATOMS: atom_id res chain seq x y z
N MET A 1 13.08 -0.04 16.36
CA MET A 1 14.17 -1.01 16.12
C MET A 1 15.26 -0.93 17.19
N ASP A 2 15.16 0.00 18.15
CA ASP A 2 16.27 0.28 19.09
C ASP A 2 16.22 -0.53 20.38
N LYS A 3 15.13 -1.28 20.58
CA LYS A 3 14.88 -2.04 21.81
C LYS A 3 15.26 -3.52 21.71
N SER A 4 15.74 -3.97 20.55
CA SER A 4 16.33 -5.30 20.36
C SER A 4 17.37 -5.26 19.24
N PRO A 5 18.36 -6.18 19.24
CA PRO A 5 19.32 -6.28 18.14
C PRO A 5 18.74 -6.99 16.90
N HIS A 6 17.46 -7.35 16.91
CA HIS A 6 16.82 -8.15 15.86
C HIS A 6 16.10 -7.26 14.84
N SER A 7 16.27 -7.56 13.56
CA SER A 7 15.54 -6.87 12.48
C SER A 7 14.09 -7.36 12.32
N TYR A 8 13.78 -8.57 12.80
CA TYR A 8 12.47 -9.19 12.63
C TYR A 8 12.18 -10.17 13.78
N LEU A 9 10.96 -10.11 14.31
CA LEU A 9 10.38 -11.04 15.28
C LEU A 9 8.99 -11.44 14.77
N ALA A 10 8.55 -12.66 15.05
CA ALA A 10 7.26 -13.17 14.60
C ALA A 10 6.59 -14.06 15.66
N PHE A 11 5.28 -14.26 15.50
CA PHE A 11 4.45 -15.12 16.33
C PHE A 11 4.54 -14.78 17.83
N ASP A 12 4.36 -15.77 18.69
CA ASP A 12 4.32 -15.63 20.15
C ASP A 12 5.55 -14.89 20.72
N GLY A 13 6.73 -15.11 20.14
CA GLY A 13 7.96 -14.42 20.57
C GLY A 13 7.94 -12.91 20.32
N ALA A 14 7.25 -12.45 19.27
CA ALA A 14 7.04 -11.01 19.05
C ALA A 14 6.04 -10.43 20.06
N GLU A 15 5.01 -11.19 20.43
CA GLU A 15 4.01 -10.77 21.42
C GLU A 15 4.60 -10.68 22.83
N ASP A 16 5.38 -11.68 23.25
CA ASP A 16 6.06 -11.68 24.54
C ASP A 16 7.02 -10.50 24.66
N PHE A 17 7.80 -10.25 23.61
CA PHE A 17 8.66 -9.08 23.55
C PHE A 17 7.84 -7.78 23.66
N ALA A 18 6.71 -7.67 22.97
CA ALA A 18 5.85 -6.49 23.07
C ALA A 18 5.31 -6.26 24.50
N ARG A 19 4.92 -7.34 25.20
CA ARG A 19 4.49 -7.29 26.62
C ARG A 19 5.63 -6.83 27.53
N GLU A 20 6.84 -7.35 27.35
CA GLU A 20 8.03 -6.93 28.11
C GLU A 20 8.36 -5.44 27.88
N GLN A 21 8.11 -4.92 26.68
CA GLN A 21 8.25 -3.49 26.37
C GLN A 21 7.11 -2.61 26.93
N GLY A 22 6.10 -3.21 27.57
CA GLY A 22 4.97 -2.51 28.17
C GLY A 22 3.95 -1.99 27.15
N LEU A 23 3.87 -2.60 25.96
CA LEU A 23 2.85 -2.26 24.96
C LEU A 23 1.48 -2.81 25.40
N GLU A 24 0.43 -2.05 25.10
CA GLU A 24 -0.94 -2.48 25.33
C GLU A 24 -1.28 -3.66 24.43
N VAL A 25 -1.82 -4.73 25.03
CA VAL A 25 -2.34 -5.88 24.30
C VAL A 25 -3.86 -5.82 24.34
N VAL A 26 -4.46 -5.75 23.15
CA VAL A 26 -5.92 -5.77 22.98
C VAL A 26 -6.39 -7.15 22.53
N ASP A 27 -7.66 -7.46 22.79
CA ASP A 27 -8.27 -8.67 22.28
C ASP A 27 -8.44 -8.62 20.76
N ASN A 28 -8.32 -9.77 20.09
CA ASN A 28 -8.41 -9.85 18.62
C ASN A 28 -9.75 -9.33 18.07
N SER A 29 -10.84 -9.36 18.85
CA SER A 29 -12.11 -8.78 18.46
C SER A 29 -12.03 -7.28 18.13
N TYR A 30 -11.03 -6.57 18.65
CA TYR A 30 -10.76 -5.18 18.31
C TYR A 30 -10.53 -4.95 16.80
N PHE A 31 -9.90 -5.92 16.12
CA PHE A 31 -9.57 -5.83 14.69
C PHE A 31 -10.66 -6.39 13.77
N ILE A 32 -11.71 -7.00 14.32
CA ILE A 32 -12.76 -7.68 13.54
C ILE A 32 -13.88 -6.69 13.22
N THR A 33 -14.07 -6.42 11.93
CA THR A 33 -15.19 -5.60 11.42
C THR A 33 -16.20 -6.46 10.67
N GLU A 34 -17.48 -6.05 10.67
CA GLU A 34 -18.54 -6.76 9.92
C GLU A 34 -18.22 -6.83 8.41
N GLU A 35 -17.63 -5.77 7.87
CA GLU A 35 -17.19 -5.67 6.47
C GLU A 35 -16.11 -6.71 6.13
N ASN A 36 -15.04 -6.81 6.94
CA ASN A 36 -13.98 -7.79 6.73
C ASN A 36 -14.51 -9.23 6.87
N VAL A 37 -15.46 -9.47 7.76
CA VAL A 37 -16.14 -10.78 7.89
C VAL A 37 -16.97 -11.09 6.65
N GLY A 38 -17.69 -10.11 6.09
CA GLY A 38 -18.41 -10.24 4.83
C GLY A 38 -17.48 -10.60 3.67
N MET A 39 -16.38 -9.86 3.54
CA MET A 39 -15.37 -10.09 2.51
C MET A 39 -14.72 -11.48 2.62
N LEU A 40 -14.45 -11.94 3.85
CA LEU A 40 -13.93 -13.29 4.08
C LEU A 40 -14.91 -14.38 3.64
N LYS A 41 -16.22 -14.20 3.82
CA LYS A 41 -17.24 -15.15 3.36
C LYS A 41 -17.23 -15.24 1.83
N LEU A 42 -17.24 -14.08 1.15
CA LEU A 42 -17.18 -14.01 -0.31
C LEU A 42 -15.89 -14.63 -0.86
N ALA A 43 -14.75 -14.36 -0.24
CA ALA A 43 -13.46 -14.95 -0.63
C ALA A 43 -13.44 -16.48 -0.54
N LYS A 44 -14.04 -17.03 0.52
CA LYS A 44 -14.19 -18.48 0.71
C LYS A 44 -15.12 -19.10 -0.33
N GLU A 45 -16.25 -18.46 -0.63
CA GLU A 45 -17.20 -18.91 -1.65
C GLU A 45 -16.59 -18.87 -3.06
N ALA A 46 -15.82 -17.83 -3.37
CA ALA A 46 -15.15 -17.65 -4.64
C ALA A 46 -13.84 -18.46 -4.77
N ASN A 47 -13.36 -19.08 -3.69
CA ASN A 47 -12.02 -19.69 -3.58
C ASN A 47 -10.92 -18.78 -4.15
N SER A 48 -11.02 -17.47 -3.87
CA SER A 48 -10.09 -16.47 -4.37
C SER A 48 -9.87 -15.39 -3.31
N ILE A 49 -8.72 -14.72 -3.39
CA ILE A 49 -8.45 -13.57 -2.52
C ILE A 49 -9.22 -12.36 -3.08
N LEU A 50 -10.25 -11.94 -2.34
CA LEU A 50 -10.90 -10.65 -2.55
C LEU A 50 -10.22 -9.60 -1.68
N PHE A 51 -9.68 -8.59 -2.35
CA PHE A 51 -9.18 -7.39 -1.70
C PHE A 51 -10.30 -6.35 -1.66
N ASP A 52 -10.30 -5.54 -0.61
CA ASP A 52 -11.25 -4.43 -0.39
C ASP A 52 -11.34 -3.48 -1.60
N TYR A 53 -10.26 -3.38 -2.39
CA TYR A 53 -10.15 -2.49 -3.53
C TYR A 53 -10.42 -3.13 -4.89
N ARG A 54 -10.73 -4.43 -4.98
CA ARG A 54 -11.25 -5.01 -6.22
C ARG A 54 -12.73 -4.67 -6.32
N ILE A 55 -13.04 -3.43 -6.71
CA ILE A 55 -14.34 -3.14 -7.32
C ILE A 55 -14.44 -4.08 -8.53
N PRO A 56 -15.39 -5.02 -8.60
CA PRO A 56 -15.62 -5.76 -9.82
C PRO A 56 -16.27 -4.77 -10.80
N LEU A 57 -15.44 -4.02 -11.53
CA LEU A 57 -15.89 -3.30 -12.70
C LEU A 57 -16.16 -4.35 -13.78
N ALA A 58 -17.43 -4.74 -13.91
CA ALA A 58 -17.90 -5.37 -15.13
C ALA A 58 -17.59 -4.42 -16.31
N GLY A 59 -16.56 -4.74 -17.08
CA GLY A 59 -16.20 -4.00 -18.30
C GLY A 59 -15.08 -2.97 -18.19
N ALA A 60 -14.17 -3.07 -17.20
CA ALA A 60 -12.90 -2.33 -17.30
C ALA A 60 -11.93 -3.11 -18.18
N ASP A 61 -11.96 -2.77 -19.48
CA ASP A 61 -10.91 -3.11 -20.42
C ASP A 61 -9.55 -2.64 -19.83
N THR A 62 -8.56 -3.52 -19.96
CA THR A 62 -7.13 -3.33 -19.67
C THR A 62 -6.72 -1.87 -19.54
N CYS A 63 -6.06 -1.50 -18.44
CA CYS A 63 -5.42 -0.20 -18.29
C CYS A 63 -4.43 0.02 -19.44
N SER A 64 -4.90 0.68 -20.49
CA SER A 64 -4.07 1.28 -21.51
C SER A 64 -3.14 2.26 -20.80
N ALA A 65 -1.84 2.02 -20.95
CA ALA A 65 -0.79 2.94 -20.56
C ALA A 65 -1.17 4.37 -20.96
N GLN A 66 -1.49 5.22 -19.99
CA GLN A 66 -1.57 6.65 -20.21
C GLN A 66 -1.07 7.37 -18.96
N ALA A 67 -0.08 8.21 -19.22
CA ALA A 67 0.76 8.88 -18.25
C ALA A 67 0.00 9.96 -17.48
N ALA A 68 0.15 9.95 -16.16
CA ALA A 68 0.20 11.17 -15.36
C ALA A 68 1.21 10.95 -14.22
N ALA A 69 2.48 11.14 -14.55
CA ALA A 69 3.53 11.39 -13.56
C ALA A 69 3.25 12.75 -12.90
N GLY A 70 2.36 12.75 -11.90
CA GLY A 70 2.15 13.87 -11.00
C GLY A 70 3.32 13.95 -10.02
N GLY A 71 4.34 14.74 -10.37
CA GLY A 71 5.45 15.08 -9.47
C GLY A 71 6.81 14.52 -9.89
N GLY A 72 7.56 15.32 -10.65
CA GLY A 72 8.99 15.13 -10.85
C GLY A 72 9.38 14.39 -12.14
N HIS A 73 9.80 15.14 -13.16
CA HIS A 73 10.59 14.62 -14.29
C HIS A 73 12.05 14.30 -13.87
N GLY A 74 12.29 14.01 -12.59
CA GLY A 74 13.60 13.66 -12.04
C GLY A 74 13.88 12.16 -12.11
N SER A 75 15.09 11.77 -11.72
CA SER A 75 15.52 10.37 -11.70
C SER A 75 14.64 9.48 -10.80
N ASN A 76 13.98 10.06 -9.79
CA ASN A 76 13.12 9.33 -8.86
C ASN A 76 11.77 8.93 -9.49
N GLY A 77 11.19 9.79 -10.33
CA GLY A 77 9.99 9.44 -11.10
C GLY A 77 10.25 8.28 -12.06
N MET A 78 11.39 8.30 -12.76
CA MET A 78 11.75 7.24 -13.71
C MET A 78 12.03 5.90 -13.03
N SER A 79 12.62 5.89 -11.83
CA SER A 79 12.88 4.65 -11.11
C SER A 79 11.60 4.00 -10.60
N VAL A 80 10.66 4.81 -10.07
CA VAL A 80 9.34 4.34 -9.65
C VAL A 80 8.57 3.76 -10.82
N ASP A 81 8.51 4.49 -11.94
CA ASP A 81 7.83 4.03 -13.15
C ASP A 81 8.41 2.72 -13.67
N PHE A 82 9.73 2.61 -13.75
CA PHE A 82 10.39 1.39 -14.20
C PHE A 82 10.06 0.20 -13.30
N CYS A 83 10.12 0.37 -11.97
CA CYS A 83 9.78 -0.72 -11.05
C CYS A 83 8.32 -1.15 -11.21
N VAL A 84 7.39 -0.20 -11.25
CA VAL A 84 5.95 -0.47 -11.29
C VAL A 84 5.51 -1.06 -12.64
N LYS A 85 6.06 -0.59 -13.75
CA LYS A 85 5.63 -1.00 -15.10
C LYS A 85 6.41 -2.19 -15.65
N GLU A 86 7.68 -2.32 -15.31
CA GLU A 86 8.57 -3.31 -15.94
C GLU A 86 8.95 -4.47 -15.02
N ARG A 87 8.73 -4.37 -13.70
CA ARG A 87 9.15 -5.40 -12.72
C ARG A 87 8.05 -6.00 -11.88
N LEU A 88 6.94 -5.29 -11.69
CA LEU A 88 5.83 -5.75 -10.87
C LEU A 88 4.69 -6.24 -11.76
N ASP A 89 3.92 -7.17 -11.21
CA ASP A 89 2.74 -7.72 -11.90
C ASP A 89 1.74 -6.59 -12.21
N GLU A 90 1.21 -6.62 -13.44
CA GLU A 90 0.25 -5.63 -13.93
C GLU A 90 -1.06 -5.69 -13.15
N GLY A 91 -1.63 -4.54 -12.80
CA GLY A 91 -2.94 -4.43 -12.15
C GLY A 91 -2.94 -4.46 -10.62
N PHE A 92 -1.79 -4.62 -9.96
CA PHE A 92 -1.75 -4.91 -8.51
C PHE A 92 -0.85 -4.00 -7.68
N ALA A 93 0.03 -3.21 -8.30
CA ALA A 93 1.12 -2.54 -7.61
C ALA A 93 0.97 -1.02 -7.59
N GLY A 94 1.40 -0.44 -6.48
CA GLY A 94 1.64 1.00 -6.32
C GLY A 94 2.89 1.21 -5.46
N LEU A 95 3.62 2.28 -5.74
CA LEU A 95 4.84 2.64 -5.02
C LEU A 95 4.86 4.16 -4.80
N ILE A 96 5.28 4.56 -3.60
CA ILE A 96 5.62 5.95 -3.25
C ILE A 96 7.08 5.97 -2.81
N ALA A 97 7.85 6.93 -3.30
CA ALA A 97 9.25 7.11 -3.00
C ALA A 97 9.57 8.58 -2.71
N VAL A 98 10.45 8.82 -1.74
CA VAL A 98 11.01 10.15 -1.45
C VAL A 98 12.52 10.05 -1.58
N SER A 99 13.11 10.93 -2.39
CA SER A 99 14.56 10.96 -2.59
C SER A 99 15.27 11.64 -1.42
N GLY A 100 16.60 11.51 -1.35
CA GLY A 100 17.43 12.23 -0.37
C GLY A 100 17.41 13.76 -0.53
N THR A 101 16.92 14.29 -1.65
CA THR A 101 16.72 15.73 -1.86
C THR A 101 15.29 16.19 -1.54
N GLY A 102 14.43 15.30 -1.06
CA GLY A 102 13.02 15.59 -0.76
C GLY A 102 12.10 15.51 -1.98
N GLU A 103 12.58 15.04 -3.14
CA GLU A 103 11.72 14.81 -4.31
C GLU A 103 10.78 13.63 -4.03
N VAL A 104 9.48 13.88 -4.02
CA VAL A 104 8.46 12.84 -3.89
C VAL A 104 8.05 12.37 -5.29
N ALA A 105 8.01 11.05 -5.47
CA ALA A 105 7.52 10.39 -6.68
C ALA A 105 6.56 9.26 -6.29
N TYR A 106 5.56 9.01 -7.13
CA TYR A 106 4.65 7.90 -6.96
C TYR A 106 4.26 7.31 -8.33
N GLY A 107 3.86 6.05 -8.34
CA GLY A 107 3.38 5.38 -9.55
C GLY A 107 2.62 4.11 -9.20
N PHE A 108 1.63 3.75 -10.01
CA PHE A 108 0.82 2.55 -9.81
C PHE A 108 0.39 1.96 -11.16
N ASN A 109 0.18 0.64 -11.19
CA ASN A 109 -0.32 -0.10 -12.35
C ASN A 109 -1.69 -0.74 -12.10
N CYS A 110 -2.32 -0.44 -10.97
CA CYS A 110 -3.68 -0.82 -10.62
C CYS A 110 -4.70 0.25 -11.03
N THR A 111 -6.00 -0.01 -10.81
CA THR A 111 -7.07 0.94 -11.14
C THR A 111 -6.95 2.26 -10.37
N GLY A 112 -6.41 2.23 -9.15
CA GLY A 112 -6.22 3.41 -8.30
C GLY A 112 -5.38 3.11 -7.07
N MET A 113 -4.81 4.17 -6.48
CA MET A 113 -3.98 4.13 -5.29
C MET A 113 -4.38 5.28 -4.35
N PHE A 114 -4.89 4.94 -3.16
CA PHE A 114 -5.07 5.90 -2.07
C PHE A 114 -3.69 6.46 -1.69
N ARG A 115 -3.48 7.75 -1.96
CA ARG A 115 -2.19 8.42 -1.78
C ARG A 115 -2.35 9.83 -1.23
N GLY A 116 -1.35 10.27 -0.48
CA GLY A 116 -1.23 11.64 -0.01
C GLY A 116 0.24 12.06 0.06
N CYS A 117 0.51 13.32 -0.27
CA CYS A 117 1.82 13.95 -0.18
C CYS A 117 1.66 15.28 0.57
N ALA A 118 2.61 15.59 1.46
CA ALA A 118 2.72 16.89 2.09
C ALA A 118 4.20 17.23 2.28
N THR A 119 4.58 18.47 1.99
CA THR A 119 5.96 18.96 2.07
C THR A 119 6.04 20.22 2.94
N GLU A 120 7.25 20.54 3.43
CA GLU A 120 7.47 21.68 4.34
C GLU A 120 7.20 23.05 3.67
N ASP A 121 7.37 23.15 2.36
CA ASP A 121 7.04 24.35 1.58
C ASP A 121 5.53 24.55 1.35
N GLY A 122 4.70 23.67 1.93
CA GLY A 122 3.24 23.80 1.96
C GLY A 122 2.53 23.16 0.77
N PHE A 123 3.24 22.42 -0.09
CA PHE A 123 2.58 21.59 -1.10
C PHE A 123 1.88 20.40 -0.42
N MET A 124 0.64 20.15 -0.82
CA MET A 124 -0.18 19.03 -0.35
C MET A 124 -1.03 18.49 -1.50
N GLU A 125 -1.06 17.17 -1.64
CA GLU A 125 -1.84 16.46 -2.65
C GLU A 125 -2.47 15.22 -2.02
N VAL A 126 -3.71 14.91 -2.39
CA VAL A 126 -4.40 13.67 -2.03
C VAL A 126 -5.07 13.12 -3.29
N GLY A 127 -4.92 11.84 -3.55
CA GLY A 127 -5.45 11.18 -4.73
C GLY A 127 -5.89 9.74 -4.45
N ILE A 128 -6.77 9.24 -5.31
CA ILE A 128 -7.18 7.83 -5.35
C ILE A 128 -7.05 7.34 -6.79
N TRP A 129 -7.54 8.12 -7.74
CA TRP A 129 -7.49 7.84 -9.17
C TRP A 129 -6.46 8.74 -9.88
N GLU A 130 -6.37 8.61 -11.20
CA GLU A 130 -5.71 9.59 -12.09
C GLU A 130 -6.60 10.81 -12.36
#